data_AF-T1CEX4-F1
#
_entry.id   AF-T1CEX4-F1
#
_cell.length_a   1.000
_cell.length_b   1.000
_cell.length_c   1.000
_cell.angle_alpha   90.00
_cell.angle_beta   90.00
_cell.angle_gamma   90.00
#
_symmetry.space_group_name_H-M   'P 1'
#
loop_
_entity.id
_entity.type
_entity.pdbx_description
1 polymer ?
#
loop_
_entity_poly.entity_id
_entity_poly.type
_entity_poly.pdbx_seq_one_letter_code
_entity_poly.pdbx_strand_id
1 'polypeptide(L)'
;ADLVLPDTTYLERYDCISLLDRPIGSADGPADAIRIPVLRPDRDVRPFQDVLIELAGRLGLADFADEQGTPLYSSYADYMVRHERRPGVGPLAGFRGEDGRAIGTGAPNPRQLERYVENGSFWRHELPHEQLYFKHANRAYLTGAKAMGLIDDDAQIVLQLYCEPLQRFRLAAEGHG
;
A
#
# COMPACT_ATOMS: atom_id res chain seq x y z
N ALA A 1 -16.18 -28.83 4.40
CA ALA A 1 -14.77 -28.41 4.52
C ALA A 1 -14.27 -28.92 5.86
N ASP A 2 -13.04 -29.42 5.92
CA ASP A 2 -12.46 -29.99 7.15
C ASP A 2 -11.96 -28.91 8.13
N LEU A 3 -11.66 -27.71 7.62
CA LEU A 3 -11.37 -26.51 8.40
C LEU A 3 -12.19 -25.34 7.85
N VAL A 4 -12.79 -24.55 8.75
CA VAL A 4 -13.53 -23.32 8.42
C VAL A 4 -13.00 -22.20 9.30
N LEU A 5 -12.62 -21.09 8.67
CA LEU A 5 -12.17 -19.86 9.34
C LEU A 5 -13.20 -18.76 9.03
N PRO A 6 -14.22 -18.56 9.88
CA PRO A 6 -15.32 -17.66 9.57
C PRO A 6 -14.90 -16.19 9.74
N ASP A 7 -15.11 -15.40 8.68
CA ASP A 7 -14.75 -13.99 8.62
C ASP A 7 -15.86 -13.08 9.16
N THR A 8 -15.42 -11.94 9.69
CA THR A 8 -16.20 -10.72 9.89
C THR A 8 -16.64 -10.05 8.58
N THR A 9 -17.52 -9.07 8.67
CA THR A 9 -17.78 -8.10 7.59
C THR A 9 -16.79 -6.93 7.65
N TYR A 10 -16.78 -6.08 6.62
CA TYR A 10 -15.92 -4.88 6.61
C TYR A 10 -16.31 -3.82 7.66
N LEU A 11 -17.47 -3.93 8.31
CA LEU A 11 -17.91 -3.03 9.38
C LEU A 11 -17.33 -3.41 10.74
N GLU A 12 -16.70 -4.56 10.85
CA GLU A 12 -16.28 -5.19 12.11
C GLU A 12 -14.76 -5.33 12.22
N ARG A 13 -14.00 -4.78 11.27
CA ARG A 13 -12.54 -4.90 11.22
C ARG A 13 -11.86 -3.64 10.72
N TYR A 14 -10.56 -3.55 10.99
CA TYR A 14 -9.68 -2.65 10.26
C TYR A 14 -9.46 -3.16 8.85
N ASP A 15 -9.38 -2.24 7.90
CA ASP A 15 -9.01 -2.52 6.51
C ASP A 15 -8.37 -1.25 5.92
N CYS A 16 -7.67 -1.36 4.79
CA CYS A 16 -7.20 -0.18 4.08
C CYS A 16 -7.39 -0.27 2.57
N ILE A 17 -7.70 0.89 1.98
CA ILE A 17 -7.66 1.08 0.54
C ILE A 17 -6.30 1.70 0.24
N SER A 18 -5.32 0.81 0.09
CA SER A 18 -3.90 1.14 0.03
C SER A 18 -3.47 1.67 -1.33
N LEU A 19 -2.49 2.59 -1.34
CA LEU A 19 -1.78 3.00 -2.57
C LEU A 19 -0.99 1.85 -3.23
N LEU A 20 -0.69 0.78 -2.49
CA LEU A 20 0.08 -0.37 -3.00
C LEU A 20 -0.77 -1.36 -3.82
N ASP A 21 -2.10 -1.27 -3.75
CA ASP A 21 -3.02 -2.19 -4.46
C ASP A 21 -4.01 -1.41 -5.33
N ARG A 22 -4.94 -0.69 -4.70
CA ARG A 22 -6.04 0.01 -5.38
C ARG A 22 -6.27 1.40 -4.80
N PRO A 23 -5.47 2.41 -5.18
CA PRO A 23 -5.62 3.77 -4.69
C PRO A 23 -6.98 4.38 -5.08
N ILE A 24 -7.54 5.22 -4.22
CA ILE A 24 -8.74 6.04 -4.48
C ILE A 24 -8.38 7.45 -4.96
N GLY A 25 -7.16 7.60 -5.48
CA GLY A 25 -6.65 8.86 -6.02
C GLY A 25 -7.38 9.30 -7.29
N SER A 26 -6.99 10.47 -7.77
CA SER A 26 -7.49 11.06 -9.01
C SER A 26 -6.35 11.63 -9.85
N ALA A 27 -6.67 12.25 -10.98
CA ALA A 27 -5.69 13.00 -11.76
C ALA A 27 -5.02 14.12 -10.93
N ASP A 28 -5.69 14.62 -9.89
CA ASP A 28 -5.20 15.72 -9.06
C ASP A 28 -4.33 15.26 -7.89
N GLY A 29 -4.17 13.95 -7.68
CA GLY A 29 -3.23 13.42 -6.70
C GLY A 29 -3.63 12.10 -6.04
N PRO A 30 -2.69 11.50 -5.28
CA PRO A 30 -2.92 10.24 -4.61
C PRO A 30 -3.86 10.41 -3.41
N ALA A 31 -4.61 9.35 -3.13
CA ALA A 31 -5.45 9.24 -1.95
C ALA A 31 -5.57 7.78 -1.53
N ASP A 32 -5.66 7.56 -0.23
CA ASP A 32 -5.91 6.29 0.40
C ASP A 32 -6.87 6.47 1.59
N ALA A 33 -7.36 5.37 2.13
CA ALA A 33 -8.31 5.40 3.23
C ALA A 33 -8.16 4.17 4.12
N ILE A 34 -8.67 4.29 5.33
CA ILE A 34 -8.85 3.16 6.23
C ILE A 34 -10.34 2.90 6.43
N ARG A 35 -10.68 1.65 6.70
CA ARG A 35 -11.93 1.30 7.38
C ARG A 35 -11.58 1.02 8.82
N ILE A 36 -12.46 1.48 9.70
CA ILE A 36 -12.38 1.21 11.13
C ILE A 36 -13.60 0.39 11.53
N PRO A 37 -13.46 -0.51 12.51
CA PRO A 37 -14.60 -1.26 13.02
C PRO A 37 -15.61 -0.30 13.65
N VAL A 38 -16.85 -0.35 13.18
CA VAL A 38 -18.00 0.40 13.72
C VAL A 38 -19.04 -0.50 14.38
N LEU A 39 -18.94 -1.81 14.16
CA LEU A 39 -19.73 -2.84 14.83
C LEU A 39 -18.80 -3.81 15.54
N ARG A 40 -19.26 -4.29 16.70
CA ARG A 40 -18.63 -5.43 17.38
C ARG A 40 -19.30 -6.72 16.90
N PRO A 41 -18.54 -7.75 16.51
CA PRO A 41 -19.12 -9.05 16.22
C PRO A 41 -19.91 -9.63 17.39
N ASP A 42 -21.08 -10.18 17.09
CA ASP A 42 -21.97 -10.91 18.00
C ASP A 42 -21.96 -12.43 17.76
N ARG A 43 -21.06 -12.89 16.87
CA ARG A 43 -20.89 -14.27 16.41
C ARG A 43 -19.46 -14.74 16.69
N ASP A 44 -19.24 -16.05 16.61
CA ASP A 44 -17.89 -16.64 16.65
C ASP A 44 -17.18 -16.47 15.30
N VAL A 45 -16.74 -15.24 15.04
CA VAL A 45 -16.06 -14.81 13.81
C VAL A 45 -14.84 -13.97 14.17
N ARG A 46 -13.86 -13.94 13.28
CA ARG A 46 -12.64 -13.13 13.44
C ARG A 46 -12.32 -12.37 12.16
N PRO A 47 -11.71 -11.18 12.24
CA PRO A 47 -11.20 -10.50 11.05
C PRO A 47 -10.26 -11.41 10.27
N PHE A 48 -10.61 -11.73 9.02
CA PHE A 48 -9.83 -12.66 8.22
C PHE A 48 -8.40 -12.17 8.00
N GLN A 49 -8.19 -10.86 7.86
CA GLN A 49 -6.86 -10.28 7.77
C GLN A 49 -6.03 -10.54 9.05
N ASP A 50 -6.61 -10.35 10.25
CA ASP A 50 -5.92 -10.69 11.51
C ASP A 50 -5.58 -12.17 11.59
N VAL A 51 -6.49 -13.04 11.13
CA VAL A 51 -6.25 -14.49 11.08
C VAL A 51 -5.09 -14.81 10.13
N LEU A 52 -5.00 -14.16 8.97
CA LEU A 52 -3.88 -14.34 8.04
C LEU A 52 -2.55 -13.86 8.63
N ILE A 53 -2.53 -12.71 9.30
CA ILE A 53 -1.34 -12.20 10.01
C ILE A 53 -0.88 -13.21 11.06
N GLU A 54 -1.80 -13.70 11.89
CA GLU A 54 -1.50 -14.67 12.92
C GLU A 54 -0.97 -15.98 12.35
N LEU A 55 -1.60 -16.51 11.31
CA LEU A 55 -1.16 -17.74 10.64
C LEU A 55 0.24 -17.57 10.04
N ALA A 56 0.49 -16.44 9.36
CA ALA A 56 1.80 -16.16 8.78
C ALA A 56 2.91 -16.11 9.84
N GLY A 57 2.65 -15.46 10.98
CA GLY A 57 3.56 -15.43 12.12
C GLY A 57 3.79 -16.82 12.73
N ARG A 58 2.73 -17.60 12.94
CA ARG A 58 2.82 -18.98 13.48
C ARG A 58 3.57 -19.94 12.57
N LEU A 59 3.46 -19.76 11.26
CA LEU A 59 4.15 -20.56 10.25
C LEU A 59 5.61 -20.11 10.04
N GLY A 60 6.04 -19.02 10.66
CA GLY A 60 7.39 -18.48 10.50
C GLY A 60 7.64 -17.98 9.07
N LEU A 61 6.63 -17.43 8.40
CA LEU A 61 6.80 -16.91 7.05
C LEU A 61 7.75 -15.69 7.05
N ALA A 62 8.55 -15.58 5.99
CA ALA A 62 9.43 -14.44 5.78
C ALA A 62 8.62 -13.12 5.88
N ASP A 63 9.22 -12.11 6.52
CA ASP A 63 8.62 -10.80 6.81
C ASP A 63 7.40 -10.82 7.77
N PHE A 64 7.04 -11.98 8.35
CA PHE A 64 5.99 -12.11 9.38
C PHE A 64 6.49 -12.67 10.71
N ALA A 65 7.70 -13.22 10.74
CA ALA A 65 8.40 -13.63 11.97
C ALA A 65 9.85 -13.15 11.94
N ASP A 66 10.44 -12.92 13.12
CA ASP A 66 11.87 -12.62 13.25
C ASP A 66 12.74 -13.89 13.14
N GLU A 67 14.06 -13.72 13.26
CA GLU A 67 15.04 -14.81 13.21
C GLU A 67 14.82 -15.87 14.32
N GLN A 68 14.14 -15.50 15.40
CA GLN A 68 13.80 -16.38 16.52
C GLN A 68 12.43 -17.05 16.33
N GLY A 69 11.72 -16.76 15.25
CA GLY A 69 10.37 -17.27 14.97
C GLY A 69 9.26 -16.54 15.72
N THR A 70 9.54 -15.38 16.31
CA THR A 70 8.53 -14.56 16.99
C THR A 70 7.72 -13.79 15.95
N PRO A 71 6.37 -13.83 16.00
CA PRO A 71 5.53 -13.05 15.10
C PRO A 71 5.83 -11.55 15.17
N LEU A 72 6.00 -10.90 14.02
CA LEU A 72 6.32 -9.47 13.92
C LEU A 72 5.12 -8.56 14.17
N TYR A 73 3.92 -9.03 13.80
CA TYR A 73 2.68 -8.25 13.88
C TYR A 73 1.64 -8.99 14.72
N SER A 74 0.90 -8.21 15.51
CA SER A 74 -0.14 -8.71 16.41
C SER A 74 -1.53 -8.74 15.77
N SER A 75 -1.75 -7.93 14.72
CA SER A 75 -3.02 -7.77 14.02
C SER A 75 -2.80 -7.13 12.65
N TYR A 76 -3.84 -7.06 11.83
CA TYR A 76 -3.79 -6.31 10.58
C TYR A 76 -3.65 -4.80 10.81
N ALA A 77 -4.24 -4.25 11.88
CA ALA A 77 -4.06 -2.84 12.24
C ALA A 77 -2.59 -2.51 12.56
N ASP A 78 -1.92 -3.40 13.30
CA ASP A 78 -0.48 -3.30 13.60
C ASP A 78 0.36 -3.41 12.32
N TYR A 79 0.01 -4.36 11.44
CA TYR A 79 0.61 -4.52 10.12
C TYR A 79 0.46 -3.25 9.27
N MET A 80 -0.73 -2.64 9.21
CA MET A 80 -0.98 -1.41 8.43
C MET A 80 -0.04 -0.26 8.81
N VAL A 81 0.37 -0.18 10.08
CA VAL A 81 1.26 0.88 10.59
C VAL A 81 2.73 0.53 10.37
N ARG A 82 3.13 -0.69 10.75
CA ARG A 82 4.54 -1.07 10.86
C ARG A 82 5.11 -1.70 9.60
N HIS A 83 4.28 -2.36 8.79
CA HIS A 83 4.77 -3.02 7.59
C HIS A 83 5.30 -2.01 6.59
N GLU A 84 6.46 -2.34 6.02
CA GLU A 84 7.07 -1.58 4.95
C GLU A 84 7.32 -2.53 3.77
N ARG A 85 6.72 -2.22 2.61
CA ARG A 85 6.96 -2.96 1.36
C ARG A 85 8.39 -2.75 0.87
N ARG A 86 8.93 -1.57 1.18
CA ARG A 86 10.32 -1.14 1.02
C ARG A 86 10.59 -0.05 2.07
N PRO A 87 11.86 0.26 2.39
CA PRO A 87 12.18 1.23 3.44
C PRO A 87 11.40 2.53 3.29
N GLY A 88 10.64 2.90 4.31
CA GLY A 88 9.85 4.13 4.36
C GLY A 88 8.47 4.07 3.67
N VAL A 89 8.13 3.02 2.93
CA VAL A 89 6.85 2.92 2.19
C VAL A 89 6.01 1.77 2.73
N GLY A 90 4.91 2.12 3.39
CA GLY A 90 3.92 1.18 3.93
C GLY A 90 2.60 1.19 3.14
N PRO A 91 1.58 0.48 3.64
CA PRO A 91 0.25 0.42 2.99
C PRO A 91 -0.46 1.78 2.89
N LEU A 92 -0.22 2.68 3.86
CA LEU A 92 -0.82 4.01 3.96
C LEU A 92 0.25 5.07 3.76
N ALA A 93 0.00 6.03 2.87
CA ALA A 93 0.92 7.11 2.53
C ALA A 93 0.74 8.36 3.39
N GLY A 94 -0.44 8.58 3.96
CA GLY A 94 -0.73 9.71 4.82
C GLY A 94 -0.11 9.59 6.20
N PHE A 95 0.27 10.73 6.79
CA PHE A 95 0.75 10.84 8.17
C PHE A 95 1.92 9.91 8.52
N ARG A 96 2.87 9.75 7.60
CA ARG A 96 4.11 9.00 7.80
C ARG A 96 5.12 9.81 8.62
N GLY A 97 6.21 9.17 9.04
CA GLY A 97 7.22 9.74 9.92
C GLY A 97 6.79 9.73 11.39
N GLU A 98 7.75 9.66 12.31
CA GLU A 98 7.46 9.57 13.76
C GLU A 98 6.61 10.74 14.29
N ASP A 99 6.68 11.90 13.65
CA ASP A 99 5.89 13.09 13.96
C ASP A 99 4.54 13.17 13.19
N GLY A 100 4.32 12.26 12.24
CA GLY A 100 3.13 12.17 11.39
C GLY A 100 3.03 13.27 10.33
N ARG A 101 4.14 13.92 9.95
CA ARG A 101 4.13 15.02 8.97
C ARG A 101 4.57 14.62 7.56
N ALA A 102 5.21 13.47 7.42
CA ALA A 102 5.66 12.97 6.12
C ALA A 102 4.49 12.40 5.29
N ILE A 103 4.66 12.39 3.98
CA ILE A 103 3.70 11.85 3.01
C ILE A 103 4.40 10.91 2.04
N GLY A 104 3.73 9.80 1.67
CA GLY A 104 4.26 8.78 0.77
C GLY A 104 5.37 7.94 1.40
N THR A 105 6.52 8.56 1.63
CA THR A 105 7.71 7.93 2.20
C THR A 105 8.05 8.54 3.57
N GLY A 106 8.33 7.70 4.56
CA GLY A 106 8.78 8.10 5.90
C GLY A 106 8.74 6.92 6.86
N ALA A 107 9.33 7.02 8.05
CA ALA A 107 9.29 5.94 9.04
C ALA A 107 7.84 5.60 9.48
N PRO A 108 7.57 4.38 9.99
CA PRO A 108 6.30 4.05 10.62
C PRO A 108 5.90 5.05 11.72
N ASN A 109 4.64 5.48 11.72
CA ASN A 109 4.08 6.37 12.73
C ASN A 109 3.16 5.58 13.66
N PRO A 110 3.50 5.40 14.96
CA PRO A 110 2.65 4.66 15.90
C PRO A 110 1.22 5.21 16.02
N ARG A 111 0.99 6.48 15.70
CA ARG A 111 -0.32 7.13 15.72
C ARG A 111 -0.96 7.28 14.34
N GLN A 112 -0.45 6.59 13.32
CA GLN A 112 -0.93 6.76 11.95
C GLN A 112 -2.45 6.53 11.85
N LEU A 113 -2.96 5.42 12.43
CA LEU A 113 -4.39 5.12 12.39
C LEU A 113 -5.23 6.18 13.10
N GLU A 114 -4.79 6.67 14.26
CA GLU A 114 -5.47 7.75 14.99
C GLU A 114 -5.57 9.01 14.12
N ARG A 115 -4.48 9.39 13.43
CA ARG A 115 -4.47 10.53 12.50
C ARG A 115 -5.46 10.35 11.35
N TYR A 116 -5.56 9.14 10.81
CA TYR A 116 -6.57 8.85 9.80
C TYR A 116 -7.98 9.00 10.38
N VAL A 117 -8.27 8.45 11.57
CA VAL A 117 -9.59 8.60 12.22
C VAL A 117 -9.93 10.08 12.45
N GLU A 118 -8.98 10.86 12.98
CA GLU A 118 -9.11 12.32 13.16
C GLU A 118 -9.42 13.03 11.83
N ASN A 119 -8.85 12.53 10.72
CA ASN A 119 -9.05 13.05 9.37
C ASN A 119 -10.23 12.40 8.61
N GLY A 120 -11.19 11.78 9.31
CA GLY A 120 -12.37 11.19 8.69
C GLY A 120 -12.13 9.88 7.95
N SER A 121 -11.07 9.16 8.32
CA SER A 121 -10.64 7.86 7.79
C SER A 121 -10.17 7.87 6.32
N PHE A 122 -9.82 9.03 5.78
CA PHE A 122 -9.21 9.15 4.45
C PHE A 122 -8.01 10.09 4.49
N TRP A 123 -7.12 10.00 3.50
CA TRP A 123 -6.06 10.95 3.24
C TRP A 123 -6.00 11.24 1.75
N ARG A 124 -5.70 12.49 1.41
CA ARG A 124 -5.51 12.94 0.03
C ARG A 124 -4.37 13.95 0.01
N HIS A 125 -3.53 13.84 -1.00
CA HIS A 125 -2.58 14.88 -1.36
C HIS A 125 -3.04 15.57 -2.63
N GLU A 126 -3.18 16.89 -2.57
CA GLU A 126 -3.40 17.71 -3.76
C GLU A 126 -2.05 18.02 -4.41
N LEU A 127 -1.89 17.58 -5.64
CA LEU A 127 -0.71 17.88 -6.42
C LEU A 127 -0.66 19.39 -6.68
N PRO A 128 0.52 20.03 -6.56
CA PRO A 128 0.73 21.39 -7.01
C PRO A 128 0.34 21.56 -8.47
N HIS A 129 -0.12 22.76 -8.88
CA HIS A 129 -0.57 23.03 -10.24
C HIS A 129 0.46 22.63 -11.32
N GLU A 130 1.74 22.86 -11.04
CA GLU A 130 2.85 22.50 -11.93
C GLU A 130 3.01 21.00 -12.15
N GLN A 131 2.36 20.13 -11.36
CA GLN A 131 2.43 18.66 -11.44
C GLN A 131 1.19 18.01 -12.08
N LEU A 132 0.17 18.78 -12.45
CA LEU A 132 -1.12 18.23 -12.89
C LEU A 132 -1.11 17.64 -14.30
N TYR A 133 -0.30 18.20 -15.20
CA TYR A 133 -0.35 17.88 -16.63
C TYR A 133 0.95 17.26 -17.15
N PHE A 134 0.83 16.53 -18.27
CA PHE A 134 1.95 15.86 -18.95
C PHE A 134 2.82 15.01 -18.01
N LYS A 135 2.20 14.33 -17.04
CA LYS A 135 2.87 13.57 -15.95
C LYS A 135 3.99 12.64 -16.41
N HIS A 136 3.88 12.07 -17.60
CA HIS A 136 4.91 11.21 -18.19
C HIS A 136 6.22 11.96 -18.55
N ALA A 137 6.18 13.27 -18.77
CA ALA A 137 7.33 14.12 -19.14
C ALA A 137 7.55 15.31 -18.20
N ASN A 138 6.66 15.51 -17.24
CA ASN A 138 6.71 16.61 -16.29
C ASN A 138 7.72 16.32 -15.19
N ARG A 139 8.85 17.03 -15.19
CA ARG A 139 9.92 16.85 -14.21
C ARG A 139 9.45 17.05 -12.77
N ALA A 140 8.64 18.07 -12.49
CA ALA A 140 8.14 18.35 -11.14
C ALA A 140 7.30 17.18 -10.62
N TYR A 141 6.40 16.65 -11.47
CA TYR A 141 5.60 15.47 -11.13
C TYR A 141 6.48 14.22 -10.92
N LEU A 142 7.39 13.92 -11.85
CA LEU A 142 8.20 12.70 -11.79
C LEU A 142 9.11 12.68 -10.54
N THR A 143 9.78 13.79 -10.24
CA THR A 143 10.60 13.93 -9.04
C THR A 143 9.74 13.83 -7.77
N GLY A 144 8.55 14.45 -7.75
CA GLY A 144 7.61 14.34 -6.63
C GLY A 144 7.07 12.92 -6.43
N ALA A 145 6.70 12.24 -7.52
CA ALA A 145 6.20 10.86 -7.50
C ALA A 145 7.25 9.87 -7.00
N LYS A 146 8.51 10.03 -7.40
CA LYS A 146 9.63 9.24 -6.88
C LYS A 146 9.84 9.50 -5.39
N ALA A 147 9.80 10.76 -4.95
CA ALA A 147 9.93 11.12 -3.53
C ALA A 147 8.81 10.53 -2.66
N MET A 148 7.56 10.53 -3.15
CA MET A 148 6.42 9.87 -2.49
C MET A 148 6.44 8.34 -2.58
N GLY A 149 7.35 7.79 -3.37
CA GLY A 149 7.54 6.37 -3.54
C GLY A 149 6.54 5.67 -4.47
N LEU A 150 5.90 6.42 -5.37
CA LEU A 150 4.95 5.91 -6.35
C LEU A 150 5.62 5.26 -7.56
N ILE A 151 6.84 5.70 -7.88
CA ILE A 151 7.69 5.19 -8.96
C ILE A 151 9.13 5.03 -8.46
N ASP A 152 9.91 4.18 -9.11
CA ASP A 152 11.30 3.91 -8.74
C ASP A 152 12.28 4.94 -9.33
N ASP A 153 11.97 5.44 -10.52
CA ASP A 153 12.82 6.38 -11.24
C ASP A 153 12.02 7.57 -11.78
N ASP A 154 12.67 8.73 -11.86
CA ASP A 154 12.08 10.00 -12.29
C ASP A 154 12.53 10.42 -13.70
N ALA A 155 13.09 9.50 -14.49
CA ALA A 155 13.23 9.70 -15.91
C ALA A 155 11.87 9.85 -16.60
N GLN A 156 11.89 10.49 -17.76
CA GLN A 156 10.72 10.61 -18.61
C GLN A 156 10.18 9.22 -18.95
N ILE A 157 8.87 9.02 -18.74
CA ILE A 157 8.15 7.83 -19.17
C ILE A 157 7.85 8.00 -20.66
N VAL A 158 8.69 7.38 -21.49
CA VAL A 158 8.53 7.42 -22.94
C VAL A 158 7.52 6.36 -23.38
N LEU A 159 6.38 6.82 -23.93
CA LEU A 159 5.39 5.94 -24.53
C LEU A 159 5.90 5.47 -25.90
N GLN A 160 6.36 4.23 -25.96
CA GLN A 160 6.83 3.61 -27.19
C GLN A 160 5.63 3.16 -28.03
N LEU A 161 5.44 3.75 -29.21
CA LEU A 161 4.43 3.29 -30.19
C LEU A 161 4.76 1.89 -30.72
N TYR A 162 6.05 1.53 -30.69
CA TYR A 162 6.55 0.23 -31.10
C TYR A 162 7.43 -0.36 -30.00
N CYS A 163 7.08 -1.54 -29.51
CA CYS A 163 7.83 -2.23 -28.47
C CYS A 163 8.84 -3.18 -29.11
N GLU A 164 10.06 -2.69 -29.35
CA GLU A 164 11.18 -3.46 -29.89
C GLU A 164 11.43 -4.79 -29.12
N PRO A 165 11.40 -4.83 -27.77
CA PRO A 165 11.50 -6.10 -27.05
C PRO A 165 10.40 -7.10 -27.42
N LEU A 166 9.14 -6.65 -27.50
CA LEU A 166 8.02 -7.50 -27.86
C LEU A 166 8.14 -8.02 -29.30
N GLN A 167 8.57 -7.17 -30.23
CA GLN A 167 8.81 -7.63 -31.60
C GLN A 167 9.92 -8.69 -31.62
N ARG A 168 11.03 -8.46 -30.92
CA ARG A 168 12.13 -9.44 -30.88
C ARG A 168 11.66 -10.80 -30.36
N PHE A 169 10.81 -10.82 -29.34
CA PHE A 169 10.18 -12.07 -28.86
C PHE A 169 9.31 -12.73 -29.94
N ARG A 170 8.53 -11.97 -30.69
CA ARG A 170 7.70 -12.49 -31.80
C ARG A 170 8.55 -13.06 -32.93
N LEU A 171 9.57 -12.32 -33.37
CA LEU A 171 10.50 -12.75 -34.42
C LEU A 171 11.23 -14.04 -34.02
N ALA A 172 11.72 -14.13 -32.78
CA ALA A 172 12.35 -15.34 -32.29
C ALA A 172 11.38 -16.55 -32.30
N ALA A 173 10.11 -16.35 -31.93
CA ALA A 173 9.09 -17.40 -32.00
C ALA A 173 8.75 -17.81 -33.44
N GLU A 174 8.91 -16.90 -34.41
CA GLU A 174 8.76 -17.17 -35.84
C GLU A 174 10.03 -17.77 -36.48
N GLY A 175 11.10 -17.99 -35.70
CA GLY A 175 12.36 -18.56 -36.18
C GLY A 175 13.32 -17.54 -36.81
N HIS A 176 13.10 -16.25 -36.57
CA HIS A 176 13.99 -15.16 -36.96
C HIS A 176 14.84 -14.74 -35.76
N GLY A 177 16.16 -14.98 -35.83
CA GLY A 177 17.15 -14.66 -34.78
C GLY A 177 18.46 -14.19 -35.36
#